data_AF-A0A6H0KK81-F1
#
_entry.id   AF-A0A6H0KK81-F1
#
_cell.length_a   1.000
_cell.length_b   1.000
_cell.length_c   1.000
_cell.angle_alpha   90.00
_cell.angle_beta   90.00
_cell.angle_gamma   90.00
#
_symmetry.space_group_name_H-M   'P 1'
#
loop_
_entity.id
_entity.type
_entity.pdbx_description
1 polymer ?
#
loop_
_entity_poly.entity_id
_entity_poly.type
_entity_poly.pdbx_seq_one_letter_code
_entity_poly.pdbx_strand_id
1 'polypeptide(L)'
;MKTHIISIVKVLLLTIVLGACDTDEEVYQVTDRMDAYISSVQLYTADNRNVATQVTIDDANGIINVEVKNGVNRAHLKPRCSLAPEATITPKMGVWTDFSVSVKYTVISGSGEVYKEYKIIVVEKE
;
A
#
# COMPACT_ATOMS: atom_id res chain seq x y z
N MET A 1 -25.01 21.45 -20.63
CA MET A 1 -25.63 20.12 -20.50
C MET A 1 -24.64 19.10 -21.05
N LYS A 2 -23.85 18.47 -20.17
CA LYS A 2 -22.96 17.36 -20.55
C LYS A 2 -23.71 16.08 -20.19
N THR A 3 -24.01 15.31 -21.22
CA THR A 3 -24.92 14.18 -21.23
C THR A 3 -24.36 13.01 -20.41
N HIS A 4 -25.16 12.52 -19.47
CA HIS A 4 -24.92 11.28 -18.72
C HIS A 4 -25.23 10.10 -19.65
N ILE A 5 -24.20 9.39 -20.15
CA ILE A 5 -24.37 8.23 -21.06
C ILE A 5 -23.49 7.03 -20.66
N ILE A 6 -23.25 6.80 -19.37
CA ILE A 6 -22.52 5.60 -18.89
C ILE A 6 -23.26 4.91 -17.74
N SER A 7 -24.59 5.04 -17.68
CA SER A 7 -25.42 4.33 -16.72
C SER A 7 -26.64 3.82 -17.48
N ILE A 8 -26.58 2.55 -17.92
CA ILE A 8 -27.70 1.68 -18.37
C ILE A 8 -27.15 0.40 -19.07
N VAL A 9 -25.90 0.37 -19.55
CA VAL A 9 -25.34 -0.82 -20.24
C VAL A 9 -24.71 -1.87 -19.30
N LYS A 10 -24.54 -1.57 -18.00
CA LYS A 10 -23.90 -2.49 -17.04
C LYS A 10 -24.82 -3.08 -15.96
N VAL A 11 -26.14 -2.87 -16.05
CA VAL A 11 -27.10 -3.47 -15.12
C VAL A 11 -28.24 -4.10 -15.93
N LEU A 12 -27.90 -5.10 -16.72
CA LEU A 12 -28.84 -6.11 -17.18
C LEU A 12 -28.08 -7.43 -17.30
N LEU A 13 -27.75 -8.01 -16.15
CA LEU A 13 -27.58 -9.46 -16.06
C LEU A 13 -28.53 -9.98 -15.00
N LEU A 14 -29.81 -10.06 -15.39
CA LEU A 14 -30.78 -10.92 -14.73
C LEU A 14 -30.44 -12.37 -15.11
N THR A 15 -29.47 -12.97 -14.43
CA THR A 15 -29.28 -14.43 -14.46
C THR A 15 -30.06 -15.02 -13.31
N ILE A 16 -31.27 -15.46 -13.64
CA ILE A 16 -32.03 -16.43 -12.84
C ILE A 16 -31.20 -17.71 -12.84
N VAL A 17 -30.66 -18.08 -11.68
CA VAL A 17 -30.16 -19.45 -11.45
C VAL A 17 -30.92 -20.00 -10.25
N LEU A 18 -31.94 -20.79 -10.54
CA LEU A 18 -32.47 -21.77 -9.59
C LEU A 18 -31.44 -22.91 -9.52
N GLY A 19 -30.69 -22.97 -8.42
CA GLY A 19 -29.74 -24.04 -8.16
C GLY A 19 -29.42 -24.09 -6.68
N ALA A 20 -30.08 -25.01 -5.97
CA ALA A 20 -29.77 -25.32 -4.58
C ALA A 20 -28.39 -25.97 -4.49
N CYS A 21 -27.42 -25.20 -4.02
CA CYS A 21 -26.21 -25.65 -3.34
C CYS A 21 -25.76 -24.46 -2.51
N ASP A 22 -25.88 -24.53 -1.18
CA ASP A 22 -25.42 -23.47 -0.27
C ASP A 22 -23.91 -23.33 -0.42
N THR A 23 -23.50 -22.51 -1.38
CA THR A 23 -22.14 -22.04 -1.54
C THR A 23 -22.23 -20.57 -1.18
N ASP A 24 -21.68 -20.21 -0.02
CA ASP A 24 -21.58 -18.82 0.42
C ASP A 24 -20.93 -18.01 -0.72
N GLU A 25 -21.72 -17.25 -1.46
CA GLU A 25 -21.21 -16.32 -2.46
C GLU A 25 -20.45 -15.23 -1.71
N GLU A 26 -19.11 -15.32 -1.67
CA GLU A 26 -18.29 -14.22 -1.20
C GLU A 26 -18.48 -13.04 -2.14
N VAL A 27 -19.30 -12.09 -1.71
CA VAL A 27 -19.54 -10.82 -2.41
C VAL A 27 -18.25 -10.00 -2.32
N TYR A 28 -17.38 -10.17 -3.32
CA TYR A 28 -16.24 -9.28 -3.51
C TYR A 28 -16.76 -7.88 -3.80
N GLN A 29 -16.47 -6.93 -2.90
CA GLN A 29 -16.70 -5.52 -3.20
C GLN A 29 -15.73 -5.11 -4.30
N VAL A 30 -16.23 -5.00 -5.53
CA VAL A 30 -15.49 -4.42 -6.65
C VAL A 30 -15.41 -2.92 -6.41
N THR A 31 -14.24 -2.43 -6.01
CA THR A 31 -13.94 -1.01 -5.86
C THR A 31 -13.27 -0.49 -7.14
N ASP A 32 -13.58 0.75 -7.52
CA ASP A 32 -12.99 1.44 -8.68
C ASP A 32 -11.82 2.36 -8.29
N ARG A 33 -11.33 2.26 -7.04
CA ARG A 33 -10.23 3.08 -6.54
C ARG A 33 -8.91 2.75 -7.21
N MET A 34 -8.45 3.68 -8.04
CA MET A 34 -7.19 3.60 -8.79
C MET A 34 -6.00 4.23 -8.05
N ASP A 35 -6.22 4.88 -6.91
CA ASP A 35 -5.14 5.51 -6.15
C ASP A 35 -4.20 4.45 -5.55
N ALA A 36 -2.91 4.58 -5.85
CA ALA A 36 -1.85 3.75 -5.29
C ALA A 36 -0.74 4.68 -4.78
N TYR A 37 -0.78 5.00 -3.48
CA TYR A 37 0.29 5.78 -2.86
C TYR A 37 0.61 5.40 -1.41
N ILE A 38 1.81 5.79 -0.96
CA ILE A 38 2.23 5.78 0.45
C ILE A 38 2.16 7.21 1.00
N SER A 39 1.41 7.43 2.07
CA SER A 39 1.25 8.75 2.70
C SER A 39 2.08 8.94 3.97
N SER A 40 2.56 7.85 4.57
CA SER A 40 3.47 7.91 5.72
C SER A 40 4.35 6.67 5.79
N VAL A 41 5.53 6.80 6.38
CA VAL A 41 6.41 5.68 6.73
C VAL A 41 6.92 5.87 8.16
N GLN A 42 6.97 4.78 8.91
CA GLN A 42 7.54 4.72 10.25
C GLN A 42 8.41 3.46 10.36
N LEU A 43 9.47 3.52 11.14
CA LEU A 43 10.39 2.39 11.35
C LEU A 43 10.49 2.09 12.84
N TYR A 44 10.16 0.87 13.24
CA TYR A 44 10.11 0.47 14.65
C TYR A 44 11.23 -0.52 15.00
N THR A 45 11.80 -0.35 16.18
CA THR A 45 12.74 -1.30 16.79
C THR A 45 12.02 -2.40 17.57
N ALA A 46 12.77 -3.36 18.12
CA ALA A 46 12.27 -4.41 19.02
C ALA A 46 11.49 -3.86 20.22
N ASP A 47 11.89 -2.68 20.72
CA ASP A 47 11.22 -2.00 21.83
C ASP A 47 9.94 -1.25 21.43
N ASN A 48 9.46 -1.46 20.19
CA ASN A 48 8.28 -0.81 19.62
C ASN A 48 8.37 0.73 19.65
N ARG A 49 9.56 1.28 19.44
CA ARG A 49 9.81 2.73 19.31
C ARG A 49 10.03 3.12 17.85
N ASN A 50 9.32 4.14 17.37
CA ASN A 50 9.62 4.73 16.07
C ASN A 50 10.98 5.46 16.14
N VAL A 51 11.86 5.14 15.20
CA VAL A 51 13.23 5.71 15.10
C VAL A 51 13.43 6.62 13.90
N ALA A 52 12.43 6.75 13.02
CA ALA A 52 12.46 7.71 11.92
C ALA A 52 12.43 9.14 12.48
N THR A 53 13.44 9.95 12.14
CA THR A 53 13.55 11.36 12.52
C THR A 53 13.03 12.30 11.45
N GLN A 54 13.18 11.90 10.18
CA GLN A 54 12.67 12.63 9.03
C GLN A 54 12.26 11.63 7.95
N VAL A 55 11.17 11.95 7.25
CA VAL A 55 10.65 11.14 6.14
C VAL A 55 10.28 12.07 5.00
N THR A 56 10.88 11.85 3.83
CA THR A 56 10.59 12.56 2.60
C THR A 56 10.04 11.56 1.59
N ILE A 57 8.82 11.80 1.11
CA ILE A 57 8.14 10.95 0.13
C ILE A 57 8.08 11.70 -1.19
N ASP A 58 8.80 11.19 -2.18
CA ASP A 58 8.68 11.59 -3.57
C ASP A 58 7.78 10.57 -4.29
N ASP A 59 6.48 10.87 -4.28
CA ASP A 59 5.44 10.01 -4.84
C ASP A 59 5.50 9.89 -6.37
N ALA A 60 6.02 10.92 -7.04
CA ALA A 60 6.13 10.94 -8.50
C ALA A 60 7.24 10.00 -8.97
N ASN A 61 8.38 9.98 -8.26
CA ASN A 61 9.52 9.13 -8.59
C ASN A 61 9.53 7.78 -7.86
N GLY A 62 8.60 7.55 -6.92
CA GLY A 62 8.58 6.33 -6.12
C GLY A 62 9.79 6.19 -5.20
N ILE A 63 10.28 7.30 -4.64
CA ILE A 63 11.44 7.32 -3.73
C ILE A 63 11.00 7.80 -2.35
N ILE A 64 11.36 7.04 -1.32
CA ILE A 64 11.13 7.43 0.07
C ILE A 64 12.47 7.44 0.79
N ASN A 65 12.88 8.62 1.25
CA ASN A 65 14.08 8.78 2.07
C ASN A 65 13.65 8.87 3.53
N VAL A 66 14.25 8.04 4.38
CA VAL A 66 14.02 8.01 5.82
C VAL A 66 15.35 8.22 6.53
N GLU A 67 15.40 9.24 7.37
CA GLU A 67 16.51 9.42 8.30
C GLU A 67 16.17 8.75 9.64
N VAL A 68 17.16 8.09 10.24
CA VAL A 68 17.07 7.52 11.59
C VAL A 68 18.13 8.09 12.50
N LYS A 69 17.93 7.99 13.82
CA LYS A 69 18.95 8.38 14.81
C LYS A 69 20.25 7.58 14.62
N ASN A 70 21.38 8.20 14.91
CA ASN A 70 22.69 7.52 14.93
C ASN A 70 22.70 6.31 15.87
N GLY A 71 23.30 5.20 15.42
CA GLY A 71 23.43 3.96 16.18
C GLY A 71 22.20 3.05 16.11
N VAL A 72 21.20 3.38 15.29
CA VAL A 72 20.06 2.50 15.02
C VAL A 72 20.53 1.34 14.13
N ASN A 73 20.30 0.10 14.57
CA ASN A 73 20.55 -1.08 13.75
C ASN A 73 19.53 -1.15 12.58
N ARG A 74 19.93 -0.64 11.40
CA ARG A 74 19.08 -0.65 10.19
C ARG A 74 18.79 -2.04 9.66
N ALA A 75 19.60 -3.06 10.02
CA ALA A 75 19.38 -4.42 9.57
C ALA A 75 18.18 -5.11 10.24
N HIS A 76 17.57 -4.47 11.24
CA HIS A 76 16.50 -5.07 12.02
C HIS A 76 15.42 -4.06 12.42
N LEU A 77 14.63 -3.61 11.44
CA LEU A 77 13.53 -2.67 11.66
C LEU A 77 12.20 -3.22 11.15
N LYS A 78 11.10 -2.86 11.82
CA LYS A 78 9.72 -3.12 11.36
C LYS A 78 9.16 -1.88 10.67
N PRO A 79 8.93 -1.91 9.36
CA PRO A 79 8.30 -0.80 8.67
C PRO A 79 6.80 -0.80 8.91
N ARG A 80 6.22 0.38 9.06
CA ARG A 80 4.78 0.63 9.00
C ARG A 80 4.53 1.80 8.05
N CYS A 81 3.37 1.80 7.42
CA CYS A 81 3.00 2.88 6.52
C CYS A 81 1.49 3.13 6.55
N SER A 82 1.10 4.30 6.05
CA SER A 82 -0.27 4.58 5.63
C SER A 82 -0.32 4.54 4.11
N LEU A 83 -1.36 3.93 3.56
CA LEU A 83 -1.57 3.77 2.12
C LEU A 83 -2.77 4.59 1.66
N ALA A 84 -2.92 4.72 0.34
CA ALA A 84 -4.18 5.10 -0.26
C ALA A 84 -5.33 4.22 0.25
N PRO A 85 -6.57 4.74 0.35
CA PRO A 85 -7.71 3.97 0.80
C PRO A 85 -7.90 2.68 0.00
N GLU A 86 -8.08 1.55 0.69
CA GLU A 86 -8.22 0.19 0.11
C GLU A 86 -6.99 -0.35 -0.63
N ALA A 87 -5.91 0.42 -0.76
CA ALA A 87 -4.68 -0.06 -1.36
C ALA A 87 -3.98 -1.09 -0.44
N THR A 88 -3.25 -1.99 -1.07
CA THR A 88 -2.41 -3.00 -0.40
C THR A 88 -0.95 -2.81 -0.77
N ILE A 89 -0.02 -3.46 -0.05
CA ILE A 89 1.41 -3.32 -0.27
C ILE A 89 2.14 -4.65 -0.13
N THR A 90 3.12 -4.88 -1.01
CA THR A 90 4.01 -6.04 -0.98
C THR A 90 5.47 -5.59 -1.16
N PRO A 91 6.46 -6.12 -0.41
CA PRO A 91 6.35 -7.09 0.68
C PRO A 91 5.49 -6.61 1.85
N LYS A 92 5.04 -7.55 2.69
CA LYS A 92 4.16 -7.25 3.83
C LYS A 92 4.86 -6.33 4.84
N MET A 93 4.17 -5.25 5.23
CA MET A 93 4.61 -4.36 6.31
C MET A 93 4.56 -5.02 7.69
N GLY A 94 5.33 -4.50 8.65
CA GLY A 94 5.37 -4.99 10.02
C GLY A 94 6.24 -6.24 10.24
N VAL A 95 6.93 -6.72 9.21
CA VAL A 95 7.93 -7.79 9.28
C VAL A 95 9.32 -7.20 9.53
N TRP A 96 10.21 -7.94 10.19
CA TRP A 96 11.60 -7.52 10.35
C TRP A 96 12.29 -7.47 8.99
N THR A 97 12.80 -6.29 8.64
CA THR A 97 13.41 -6.02 7.32
C THR A 97 14.77 -5.36 7.52
N ASP A 98 15.73 -5.76 6.68
CA ASP A 98 17.05 -5.15 6.58
C ASP A 98 17.02 -3.93 5.66
N PHE A 99 17.19 -2.75 6.24
CA PHE A 99 17.32 -1.46 5.56
C PHE A 99 18.76 -0.95 5.54
N SER A 100 19.75 -1.83 5.68
CA SER A 100 21.17 -1.49 5.41
C SER A 100 21.36 -1.11 3.95
N VAL A 101 20.51 -1.65 3.07
CA VAL A 101 20.35 -1.27 1.66
C VAL A 101 18.91 -0.80 1.39
N SER A 102 18.69 -0.18 0.23
CA SER A 102 17.34 0.23 -0.17
C SER A 102 16.43 -0.98 -0.40
N VAL A 103 15.18 -0.89 0.06
CA VAL A 103 14.18 -1.96 -0.09
C VAL A 103 13.04 -1.49 -0.99
N LYS A 104 12.62 -2.35 -1.93
CA LYS A 104 11.49 -2.07 -2.81
C LYS A 104 10.18 -2.58 -2.22
N TYR A 105 9.13 -1.78 -2.40
CA TYR A 105 7.75 -2.13 -2.12
C TYR A 105 6.88 -1.75 -3.31
N THR A 106 5.78 -2.48 -3.53
CA THR A 106 4.79 -2.20 -4.56
C THR A 106 3.46 -1.98 -3.87
N VAL A 107 2.90 -0.78 -4.05
CA VAL A 107 1.52 -0.47 -3.67
C VAL A 107 0.61 -0.86 -4.82
N ILE A 108 -0.44 -1.57 -4.49
CA ILE A 108 -1.50 -2.02 -5.40
C ILE A 108 -2.75 -1.25 -5.02
N SER A 109 -3.38 -0.56 -5.97
CA SER A 109 -4.62 0.19 -5.72
C SER A 109 -5.75 -0.71 -5.23
N GLY A 110 -6.78 -0.13 -4.62
CA GLY A 110 -7.95 -0.91 -4.17
C GLY A 110 -8.60 -1.72 -5.30
N SER A 111 -8.62 -1.18 -6.52
CA SER A 111 -9.12 -1.89 -7.71
C SER A 111 -8.26 -3.07 -8.16
N GLY A 112 -6.99 -3.13 -7.74
CA GLY A 112 -6.02 -4.12 -8.22
C GLY A 112 -5.43 -3.83 -9.61
N GLU A 113 -5.79 -2.71 -10.24
CA GLU A 113 -5.38 -2.38 -11.62
C GLU A 113 -4.13 -1.48 -11.68
N VAL A 114 -3.87 -0.67 -10.65
CA VAL A 114 -2.73 0.25 -10.61
C VAL A 114 -1.67 -0.26 -9.65
N TYR A 115 -0.43 -0.31 -10.13
CA TYR A 115 0.74 -0.74 -9.37
C TYR A 115 1.75 0.42 -9.34
N LYS A 116 2.19 0.81 -8.15
CA LYS A 116 3.24 1.82 -7.98
C LYS A 116 4.37 1.26 -7.13
N GLU A 117 5.57 1.23 -7.70
CA GLU A 117 6.78 0.84 -6.98
C GLU A 117 7.33 2.01 -6.16
N TYR A 118 7.79 1.70 -4.95
CA TYR A 118 8.51 2.59 -4.04
C TYR A 118 9.84 1.96 -3.64
N LYS A 119 10.88 2.77 -3.58
CA LYS A 119 12.16 2.43 -3.00
C LYS A 119 12.34 3.19 -1.69
N ILE A 120 12.34 2.45 -0.57
CA ILE A 120 12.62 3.01 0.75
C ILE A 120 14.12 2.95 0.98
N ILE A 121 14.72 4.11 1.22
CA ILE A 121 16.14 4.32 1.49
C ILE A 121 16.25 4.83 2.92
N VAL A 122 17.02 4.13 3.75
CA VAL A 122 17.21 4.50 5.16
C VAL A 122 18.66 4.88 5.40
N VAL A 123 18.87 6.10 5.89
CA VAL A 123 20.20 6.64 6.22
C VAL A 123 20.23 7.08 7.68
N GLU A 124 21.42 7.05 8.28
CA GLU A 124 21.59 7.68 9.59
C GLU A 124 21.63 9.19 9.43
N LYS A 125 21.09 9.89 10.43
CA LYS A 125 21.13 11.34 10.49
C LYS A 125 22.58 11.79 10.65
N GLU A 126 23.03 12.69 9.76
CA GLU A 126 24.33 13.36 9.88
C GLU A 126 24.52 14.09 11.23
#